data_AF-A0A928XGM9-F1
#
_entry.id   AF-A0A928XGM9-F1
#
_cell.length_a   1.000
_cell.length_b   1.000
_cell.length_c   1.000
_cell.angle_alpha   90.00
_cell.angle_beta   90.00
_cell.angle_gamma   90.00
#
_symmetry.space_group_name_H-M   'P 1'
#
loop_
_entity.id
_entity.type
_entity.pdbx_description
1 polymer ?
#
loop_
_entity_poly.entity_id
_entity_poly.type
_entity_poly.pdbx_seq_one_letter_code
_entity_poly.pdbx_strand_id
1 'polypeptide(L)' 'MTKVLIPAQRRKQIQELLELHQVVQCTFLSEMLQVSEATIRRDLEWMESQGTLERTHGAGDAEPAHAGRTGI' A
#
# COMPACT_ATOMS: atom_id res chain seq x y z
N MET A 1 -9.23 -20.38 -4.28
CA MET A 1 -9.95 -19.47 -5.19
C MET A 1 -9.48 -18.06 -4.89
N THR A 2 -8.72 -17.43 -5.79
CA THR A 2 -8.25 -16.05 -5.59
C THR A 2 -9.45 -15.11 -5.61
N LYS A 3 -9.72 -14.49 -4.46
CA LYS A 3 -10.76 -13.48 -4.31
C LYS A 3 -10.50 -12.37 -5.34
N VAL A 4 -11.43 -12.18 -6.28
CA VAL A 4 -11.35 -11.08 -7.26
C VAL A 4 -11.71 -9.78 -6.53
N LEU A 5 -10.77 -9.30 -5.72
CA LEU A 5 -10.84 -7.98 -5.13
C LEU A 5 -10.55 -6.96 -6.22
N ILE A 6 -11.40 -5.94 -6.33
CA ILE A 6 -11.16 -4.80 -7.20
C ILE A 6 -9.80 -4.20 -6.81
N PRO A 7 -8.89 -3.95 -7.76
CA PRO A 7 -7.54 -3.47 -7.46
C PRO A 7 -7.55 -2.19 -6.60
N ALA A 8 -8.47 -1.27 -6.86
CA ALA A 8 -8.66 -0.08 -6.03
C ALA A 8 -9.01 -0.39 -4.56
N GLN A 9 -9.88 -1.37 -4.32
CA GLN A 9 -10.26 -1.76 -2.96
C GLN A 9 -9.08 -2.43 -2.23
N ARG A 10 -8.31 -3.28 -2.93
CA ARG A 10 -7.12 -3.91 -2.37
C ARG A 10 -6.09 -2.87 -1.95
N ARG A 11 -5.80 -1.90 -2.83
CA ARG A 11 -4.88 -0.79 -2.55
C ARG A 11 -5.33 0.04 -1.36
N LYS A 12 -6.63 0.36 -1.27
CA LYS A 12 -7.19 1.07 -0.12
C LYS A 12 -6.95 0.30 1.19
N GLN A 13 -7.21 -1.00 1.22
CA GLN A 13 -6.92 -1.81 2.41
C GLN A 13 -5.43 -1.84 2.74
N ILE A 14 -4.54 -1.93 1.74
CA ILE A 14 -3.09 -1.87 1.97
C ILE A 14 -2.71 -0.52 2.59
N GLN A 15 -3.26 0.58 2.06
CA GLN A 15 -3.05 1.92 2.60
C GLN A 15 -3.53 2.06 4.05
N GLU A 16 -4.75 1.61 4.37
CA GLU A 16 -5.26 1.65 5.75
C GLU A 16 -4.35 0.87 6.72
N LEU A 17 -3.81 -0.28 6.28
CA LEU A 17 -2.87 -1.07 7.07
C LEU A 17 -1.53 -0.37 7.26
N LEU A 18 -1.04 0.33 6.23
CA LEU A 18 0.16 1.15 6.31
C LEU A 18 -0.04 2.35 7.25
N GLU A 19 -1.20 3.00 7.21
CA GLU A 19 -1.52 4.10 8.13
C GLU A 19 -1.55 3.60 9.59
N LEU A 20 -2.16 2.44 9.83
CA LEU A 20 -2.27 1.83 11.16
C LEU A 20 -0.94 1.31 11.72
N HIS A 21 -0.13 0.65 10.89
CA HIS A 21 1.09 -0.05 11.34
C HIS A 21 2.38 0.71 11.05
N GLN A 22 2.33 1.79 10.24
CA GLN A 22 3.46 2.57 9.69
C GLN A 22 4.38 1.77 8.75
N VAL A 23 4.65 0.50 9.08
CA VAL A 23 5.44 -0.43 8.28
C VAL A 23 4.74 -1.79 8.29
N VAL A 24 4.49 -2.35 7.11
CA VAL A 24 3.87 -3.69 6.95
C VAL A 24 4.71 -4.55 6.02
N GLN A 25 4.75 -5.85 6.29
CA GLN A 25 5.44 -6.81 5.45
C GLN A 25 4.55 -7.28 4.29
N CYS A 26 5.17 -7.58 3.14
CA CYS A 26 4.46 -8.13 1.98
C CYS A 26 3.77 -9.45 2.29
N THR A 27 4.40 -10.29 3.13
CA THR A 27 3.84 -11.56 3.62
C THR A 27 2.54 -11.35 4.40
N PHE A 28 2.54 -10.40 5.34
CA PHE A 28 1.37 -10.05 6.14
C PHE A 28 0.20 -9.55 5.26
N LEU A 29 0.49 -8.66 4.31
CA LEU A 29 -0.52 -8.18 3.35
C LEU A 29 -1.04 -9.33 2.47
N SER A 30 -0.15 -10.20 2.01
CA SER A 30 -0.46 -11.38 1.19
C SER A 30 -1.42 -12.32 1.94
N GLU A 31 -1.13 -12.62 3.20
CA GLU A 31 -1.98 -13.46 4.05
C GLU A 31 -3.34 -12.80 4.34
N MET A 32 -3.35 -11.52 4.71
CA MET A 32 -4.59 -10.81 5.04
C MET A 32 -5.53 -10.64 3.85
N LEU A 33 -4.96 -10.30 2.69
CA LEU A 33 -5.72 -10.07 1.45
C LEU A 33 -5.93 -11.37 0.65
N GLN A 34 -5.34 -12.48 1.10
CA GLN A 34 -5.36 -13.79 0.46
C GLN A 34 -4.93 -13.73 -1.02
N VAL A 35 -3.87 -12.99 -1.31
CA VAL A 35 -3.27 -12.84 -2.64
C VAL A 35 -1.78 -13.15 -2.56
N SER A 36 -1.14 -13.50 -3.67
CA SER A 36 0.30 -13.75 -3.66
C SER A 36 1.11 -12.48 -3.40
N GLU A 37 2.27 -12.62 -2.75
CA GLU A 37 3.23 -11.53 -2.53
C GLU A 37 3.62 -10.81 -3.82
N ALA A 38 3.69 -11.53 -4.96
CA ALA A 38 3.94 -10.94 -6.27
C ALA A 38 2.84 -9.95 -6.69
N THR A 39 1.60 -10.21 -6.31
CA THR A 39 0.46 -9.30 -6.53
C THR A 39 0.56 -8.09 -5.61
N ILE A 40 0.85 -8.30 -4.33
CA ILE A 40 1.06 -7.21 -3.37
C ILE A 40 2.19 -6.28 -3.84
N ARG A 41 3.34 -6.84 -4.25
CA ARG A 41 4.45 -6.04 -4.77
C ARG A 41 4.04 -5.20 -5.97
N ARG A 42 3.29 -5.75 -6.92
CA ARG A 42 2.76 -4.99 -8.06
C ARG A 42 1.83 -3.86 -7.64
N ASP A 43 0.96 -4.07 -6.65
CA ASP A 43 0.09 -3.01 -6.14
C ASP A 43 0.86 -1.95 -5.37
N LEU A 44 1.85 -2.35 -4.55
CA LEU A 44 2.74 -1.43 -3.87
C LEU A 44 3.53 -0.58 -4.87
N GLU A 45 4.17 -1.20 -5.87
CA GLU A 45 4.88 -0.50 -6.95
C GLU A 45 3.96 0.49 -7.69
N TRP A 46 2.71 0.11 -7.93
CA TRP A 46 1.74 1.01 -8.54
C TRP A 46 1.42 2.19 -7.62
N MET A 47 1.15 1.96 -6.33
CA MET A 47 0.85 3.03 -5.36
C MET A 47 2.04 3.97 -5.13
N GLU A 48 3.25 3.43 -5.15
CA GLU A 48 4.48 4.21 -5.12
C GLU A 48 4.66 5.06 -6.37
N SER A 49 4.40 4.49 -7.55
CA SER A 49 4.44 5.25 -8.80
C SER A 49 3.38 6.35 -8.84
N GLN A 50 2.33 6.28 -8.02
CA GLN A 50 1.35 7.34 -7.82
C GLN A 50 1.74 8.34 -6.71
N GLY A 51 2.88 8.14 -6.03
CA GLY A 51 3.31 8.96 -4.90
C GLY A 51 2.46 8.78 -3.63
N THR A 52 1.65 7.72 -3.57
CA THR A 52 0.75 7.42 -2.43
C THR A 52 1.45 6.61 -1.34
N LEU A 53 2.61 6.04 -1.65
CA LEU A 53 3.42 5.22 -0.76
C LEU A 53 4.88 5.61 -0.99
N GLU A 54 5.60 5.86 0.10
CA GLU A 54 7.06 5.97 0.06
C GLU A 54 7.63 4.67 0.61
N ARG A 55 8.35 3.89 -0.21
CA ARG A 55 9.21 2.82 0.28
C ARG A 55 10.24 3.46 1.18
N THR A 56 9.97 3.45 2.48
CA THR A 56 11.03 3.63 3.47
C THR A 56 11.88 2.36 3.43
N HIS A 57 12.79 2.29 2.46
CA HIS A 57 14.00 1.52 2.63
C HIS A 57 14.61 2.02 3.95
N GLY A 58 14.80 1.12 4.91
CA GLY A 58 14.96 1.47 6.32
C GLY A 58 15.87 2.68 6.58
N ALA A 59 15.43 3.51 7.53
CA ALA A 59 16.12 4.65 8.13
C ALA A 59 16.46 5.80 7.16
N GLY A 60 15.62 6.83 7.18
CA GLY A 60 15.89 8.13 6.58
C GLY A 60 14.59 8.88 6.29
N ASP A 61 14.15 9.62 7.30
CA ASP A 61 13.31 10.83 7.20
C ASP A 61 12.34 10.90 6.01
N ALA A 62 11.11 10.39 6.19
CA ALA A 62 10.00 10.69 5.29
C ALA A 62 8.95 11.51 6.06
N GLU A 63 9.01 12.82 5.86
CA GLU A 63 7.95 13.76 6.23
C GLU A 63 6.62 13.27 5.63
N PRO A 64 5.48 13.38 6.35
CA PRO A 64 4.22 12.91 5.83
C PRO A 64 3.81 13.72 4.60
N ALA A 65 3.82 13.10 3.43
CA ALA A 65 3.18 13.61 2.22
C ALA A 65 1.66 13.63 2.41
N HIS A 66 1.17 14.52 3.26
CA HIS A 66 -0.20 15.00 3.22
C HIS A 66 -0.35 15.81 1.92
N ALA A 67 -0.60 15.12 0.81
CA ALA A 67 -1.06 15.73 -0.42
C ALA A 67 -2.47 16.28 -0.18
N GLY A 68 -2.50 17.55 0.23
CA GLY A 68 -3.72 18.30 0.38
C GLY A 68 -4.49 18.46 -0.94
N ARG A 69 -5.81 18.56 -0.78
CA ARG A 69 -6.72 19.44 -1.54
C ARG A 69 -6.83 19.21 -3.07
N THR A 70 -7.98 18.67 -3.44
CA THR A 70 -8.79 19.15 -4.58
C THR A 70 -10.24 18.97 -4.12
N GLY A 71 -11.07 20.00 -3.89
CA GLY A 71 -11.01 21.36 -4.38
C GLY A 71 -11.66 21.48 -5.75
N ILE A 72 -12.96 21.14 -5.84
CA ILE A 72 -13.98 21.88 -6.61
C ILE A 72 -15.33 21.78 -5.90
#